data_AF-A0A969SNX9-F1
#
_entry.id   AF-A0A969SNX9-F1
#
_cell.length_a   1.000
_cell.length_b   1.000
_cell.length_c   1.000
_cell.angle_alpha   90.00
_cell.angle_beta   90.00
_cell.angle_gamma   90.00
#
_symmetry.space_group_name_H-M   'P 1'
#
loop_
_entity.id
_entity.type
_entity.pdbx_description
1 polymer ?
#
loop_
_entity_poly.entity_id
_entity_poly.type
_entity_poly.pdbx_seq_one_letter_code
_entity_poly.pdbx_strand_id
1 'polypeptide(L)'
;MLKDTRELDVEVAKKILKLHVWYDAVQNDWLCFHPAQPTRIVALPQYSTNSDHAYVIVNKIQQSGFFCQAGSETNGDELVWRAAFYKAGGKKVMSYGPTLAHAICLAALSLLNVAPNEPTPKKRCRVDNFP
;
A
#
# COMPACT_ATOMS: atom_id res chain seq x y z
N MET A 1 -12.42 -9.30 -13.78
CA MET A 1 -11.17 -10.06 -14.00
C MET A 1 -10.42 -10.08 -12.67
N LEU A 2 -10.32 -11.24 -12.01
CA LEU A 2 -9.39 -11.38 -10.89
C LEU A 2 -7.97 -11.27 -11.48
N LYS A 3 -7.17 -10.32 -10.99
CA LYS A 3 -5.74 -10.35 -11.27
C LYS A 3 -5.17 -11.64 -10.67
N ASP A 4 -4.21 -12.25 -11.37
CA ASP A 4 -3.45 -13.36 -10.81
C ASP A 4 -2.79 -12.88 -9.50
N THR A 5 -2.94 -13.64 -8.42
CA THR A 5 -2.33 -13.37 -7.10
C THR A 5 -0.84 -13.05 -7.19
N ARG A 6 -0.14 -13.70 -8.12
CA ARG A 6 1.30 -13.49 -8.33
C ARG A 6 1.60 -12.14 -8.97
N GLU A 7 0.81 -11.74 -9.97
CA GLU A 7 0.96 -10.42 -10.59
C GLU A 7 0.71 -9.31 -9.57
N LEU A 8 -0.29 -9.50 -8.71
CA LEU A 8 -0.61 -8.57 -7.63
C LEU A 8 0.57 -8.41 -6.64
N ASP A 9 1.20 -9.52 -6.25
CA ASP A 9 2.37 -9.52 -5.36
C ASP A 9 3.55 -8.76 -5.98
N VAL A 10 3.83 -8.99 -7.27
CA VAL A 10 4.88 -8.29 -8.03
C VAL A 10 4.57 -6.79 -8.12
N GLU A 11 3.33 -6.41 -8.43
CA GLU A 11 2.93 -5.01 -8.55
C GLU A 11 3.09 -4.26 -7.22
N VAL A 12 2.67 -4.86 -6.12
CA VAL A 12 2.81 -4.26 -4.78
C VAL A 12 4.28 -4.10 -4.41
N ALA A 13 5.09 -5.14 -4.62
CA ALA A 13 6.52 -5.10 -4.33
C ALA A 13 7.22 -3.96 -5.08
N LYS A 14 6.95 -3.83 -6.38
CA LYS A 14 7.55 -2.78 -7.23
C LYS A 14 7.01 -1.38 -6.91
N LYS A 15 5.68 -1.24 -6.82
CA LYS A 15 5.03 0.08 -6.83
C LYS A 15 4.88 0.68 -5.44
N ILE A 16 4.61 -0.15 -4.43
CA ILE A 16 4.39 0.30 -3.03
C ILE A 16 5.67 0.20 -2.22
N LEU A 17 6.29 -0.98 -2.21
CA LEU A 17 7.50 -1.21 -1.42
C LEU A 17 8.77 -0.68 -2.09
N LYS A 18 8.69 -0.34 -3.39
CA LYS A 18 9.81 0.15 -4.22
C LYS A 18 10.99 -0.83 -4.29
N LEU A 19 10.70 -2.13 -4.24
CA LEU A 19 11.70 -3.18 -4.32
C LEU A 19 12.04 -3.52 -5.78
N HIS A 20 13.29 -3.93 -6.00
CA HIS A 20 13.68 -4.54 -7.27
C HIS A 20 13.25 -6.01 -7.29
N VAL A 21 12.57 -6.43 -8.36
CA VAL A 21 12.04 -7.80 -8.51
C VAL A 21 12.64 -8.45 -9.75
N TRP A 22 13.34 -9.57 -9.57
CA TRP A 22 13.88 -10.41 -10.63
C TRP A 22 13.17 -11.76 -10.61
N TYR A 23 12.39 -12.07 -11.65
CA TYR A 23 11.57 -13.28 -11.70
C TYR A 23 10.71 -13.42 -10.43
N ASP A 24 11.07 -14.33 -9.53
CA ASP A 24 10.41 -14.61 -8.25
C ASP A 24 11.21 -14.21 -7.03
N ALA A 25 12.18 -13.34 -7.20
CA ALA A 25 13.02 -12.89 -6.12
C ALA A 25 13.01 -11.37 -6.00
N VAL A 26 13.13 -10.90 -4.76
CA VAL A 26 13.23 -9.50 -4.43
C VAL A 26 14.53 -9.23 -3.70
N GLN A 27 15.15 -8.11 -4.02
CA GLN A 27 16.24 -7.58 -3.21
C GLN A 27 15.60 -6.91 -1.98
N ASN A 28 15.74 -7.54 -0.81
CA ASN A 28 15.10 -7.06 0.41
C ASN A 28 16.11 -6.34 1.30
N ASP A 29 16.22 -5.02 1.10
CA ASP A 29 17.10 -4.16 1.89
C ASP A 29 16.59 -3.97 3.34
N TRP A 30 15.35 -4.37 3.65
CA TRP A 30 14.69 -4.14 4.94
C TRP A 30 15.04 -5.19 6.01
N LEU A 31 15.46 -6.39 5.57
CA LEU A 31 15.92 -7.45 6.48
C LEU A 31 17.36 -7.23 6.96
N CYS A 32 18.06 -6.20 6.46
CA CYS A 32 19.45 -5.94 6.78
C CYS A 32 19.61 -4.63 7.55
N PHE A 33 19.30 -4.65 8.85
CA PHE A 33 19.70 -3.58 9.78
C PHE A 33 21.22 -3.56 10.07
N HIS A 34 22.02 -4.30 9.30
CA HIS A 34 23.48 -4.36 9.47
C HIS A 34 24.17 -3.75 8.24
N PRO A 35 24.92 -2.63 8.37
CA PRO A 35 25.56 -1.94 7.26
C PRO A 35 26.70 -2.74 6.58
N ALA A 36 26.90 -4.00 6.97
CA ALA A 36 27.99 -4.86 6.51
C ALA A 36 27.50 -6.18 5.86
N GLN A 37 26.19 -6.41 5.72
CA GLN A 37 25.69 -7.61 5.05
C GLN A 37 25.30 -7.32 3.59
N PRO A 38 25.71 -8.18 2.64
CA PRO A 38 25.28 -8.06 1.25
C PRO A 38 23.77 -8.21 1.18
N THR A 39 23.16 -7.38 0.35
CA THR A 39 21.73 -7.40 0.06
C THR A 39 21.29 -8.81 -0.33
N ARG A 40 20.44 -9.43 0.50
CA ARG A 40 19.98 -10.79 0.25
C ARG A 40 18.85 -10.78 -0.78
N ILE A 41 19.06 -11.54 -1.84
CA ILE A 41 18.02 -11.92 -2.79
C ILE A 41 17.17 -12.99 -2.09
N VAL A 42 15.90 -12.68 -1.83
CA VAL A 42 14.94 -13.59 -1.20
C VAL A 42 13.77 -13.87 -2.13
N ALA A 43 13.07 -14.97 -1.93
CA ALA A 43 11.84 -15.25 -2.68
C ALA A 43 10.82 -14.12 -2.49
N LEU A 44 10.04 -13.83 -3.52
CA LEU A 44 8.97 -12.85 -3.51
C LEU A 44 7.95 -13.24 -2.43
N PRO A 45 7.72 -12.36 -1.44
CA PRO A 45 6.72 -12.64 -0.42
C PRO A 45 5.32 -12.69 -1.02
N GLN A 46 4.51 -13.60 -0.49
CA GLN A 46 3.12 -13.82 -0.88
C GLN A 46 2.18 -12.76 -0.30
N TYR A 47 2.29 -11.53 -0.78
CA TYR A 47 1.61 -10.36 -0.21
C TYR A 47 0.07 -10.44 -0.24
N SER A 48 -0.50 -11.03 -1.28
CA SER A 48 -1.95 -11.08 -1.53
C SER A 48 -2.64 -12.28 -0.89
N THR A 49 -1.89 -13.26 -0.40
CA THR A 49 -2.42 -14.50 0.20
C THR A 49 -1.99 -14.71 1.64
N ASN A 50 -0.84 -14.18 2.07
CA ASN A 50 -0.36 -14.25 3.44
C ASN A 50 -0.56 -12.92 4.17
N SER A 51 -1.35 -12.93 5.25
CA SER A 51 -1.66 -11.74 6.06
C SER A 51 -0.41 -11.08 6.67
N ASP A 52 0.57 -11.83 7.14
CA ASP A 52 1.77 -11.27 7.77
C ASP A 52 2.61 -10.50 6.77
N HIS A 53 2.74 -11.01 5.54
CA HIS A 53 3.37 -10.29 4.45
C HIS A 53 2.57 -9.06 4.04
N ALA A 54 1.24 -9.15 4.02
CA ALA A 54 0.37 -8.00 3.71
C ALA A 54 0.53 -6.85 4.72
N TYR A 55 0.74 -7.17 6.01
CA TYR A 55 0.98 -6.14 7.04
C TYR A 55 2.27 -5.34 6.82
N VAL A 56 3.27 -5.87 6.12
CA VAL A 56 4.45 -5.09 5.71
C VAL A 56 4.05 -3.90 4.85
N ILE A 57 3.06 -4.07 3.97
CA ILE A 57 2.50 -3.02 3.12
C ILE A 57 1.79 -1.97 3.97
N VAL A 58 0.98 -2.42 4.93
CA VAL A 58 0.27 -1.54 5.86
C VAL A 58 1.28 -0.66 6.61
N ASN A 59 2.31 -1.27 7.20
CA ASN A 59 3.35 -0.56 7.93
C ASN A 59 4.08 0.46 7.05
N LYS A 60 4.43 0.07 5.81
CA LYS A 60 5.09 0.97 4.84
C LYS A 60 4.24 2.19 4.51
N ILE A 61 2.93 1.98 4.28
CA ILE A 61 1.99 3.06 3.96
C ILE A 61 1.74 3.95 5.18
N GLN A 62 1.65 3.37 6.38
CA GLN A 62 1.49 4.12 7.63
C GLN A 62 2.69 5.03 7.94
N GLN A 63 3.92 4.58 7.65
CA GLN A 63 5.12 5.43 7.72
C GLN A 63 5.04 6.65 6.78
N SER A 64 4.21 6.60 5.74
CA SER A 64 3.95 7.73 4.82
C SER A 64 2.82 8.65 5.31
N GLY A 65 2.33 8.45 6.54
CA GLY A 65 1.32 9.29 7.21
C GLY A 65 -0.12 8.92 6.89
N PHE A 66 -0.38 7.71 6.38
CA PHE A 66 -1.72 7.18 6.20
C PHE A 66 -2.13 6.32 7.41
N PHE A 67 -3.43 6.15 7.59
CA PHE A 67 -4.02 5.21 8.52
C PHE A 67 -4.63 4.05 7.74
N CYS A 68 -4.65 2.87 8.33
CA CYS A 68 -5.26 1.68 7.75
C CYS A 68 -6.43 1.22 8.63
N GLN A 69 -7.55 0.91 7.99
CA GLN A 69 -8.70 0.26 8.60
C GLN A 69 -9.01 -0.98 7.78
N ALA A 70 -8.97 -2.15 8.40
CA ALA A 70 -9.31 -3.40 7.75
C ALA A 70 -10.30 -4.21 8.59
N GLY A 71 -11.13 -5.00 7.92
CA GLY A 71 -12.16 -5.82 8.55
C GLY A 71 -12.89 -6.68 7.53
N SER A 72 -13.87 -7.44 8.02
CA SER A 72 -14.75 -8.24 7.18
C SER A 72 -16.16 -7.66 7.16
N GLU A 73 -16.83 -7.76 6.02
CA GLU A 73 -18.23 -7.43 5.86
C GLU A 73 -18.93 -8.61 5.17
N THR A 74 -20.20 -8.82 5.47
CA THR A 74 -21.03 -9.81 4.77
C THR A 74 -21.76 -9.09 3.65
N ASN A 75 -21.57 -9.55 2.41
CA ASN A 75 -22.32 -9.08 1.26
C ASN A 75 -23.30 -10.18 0.84
N GLY A 76 -24.52 -10.12 1.39
CA GLY A 76 -25.43 -11.27 1.35
C GLY A 76 -24.85 -12.43 2.16
N ASP A 77 -24.74 -13.60 1.54
CA ASP A 77 -24.16 -14.80 2.16
C ASP A 77 -22.64 -14.92 2.00
N GLU A 78 -22.00 -13.99 1.29
CA GLU A 78 -20.56 -14.02 1.04
C GLU A 78 -19.79 -13.16 2.05
N LEU A 79 -18.81 -13.78 2.72
CA LEU A 79 -17.83 -13.06 3.52
C LEU A 79 -16.83 -12.36 2.59
N VAL A 80 -16.84 -11.03 2.60
CA VAL A 80 -15.86 -10.22 1.86
C VAL A 80 -14.96 -9.44 2.82
N TRP A 81 -13.70 -9.32 2.46
CA TRP A 81 -12.74 -8.54 3.25
C TRP A 81 -12.60 -7.15 2.68
N ARG A 82 -12.54 -6.18 3.57
CA ARG A 82 -12.40 -4.76 3.26
C ARG A 82 -11.12 -4.23 3.87
N ALA A 83 -10.36 -3.50 3.06
CA ALA A 83 -9.25 -2.68 3.56
C ALA A 83 -9.41 -1.25 3.04
N ALA A 84 -9.11 -0.28 3.89
CA ALA A 84 -9.13 1.12 3.54
C ALA A 84 -7.90 1.83 4.08
N PHE A 85 -7.36 2.73 3.26
CA PHE A 85 -6.29 3.64 3.63
C PHE A 85 -6.78 5.08 3.51
N TYR A 86 -6.43 5.92 4.48
CA TYR A 86 -6.84 7.32 4.49
C TYR A 86 -5.81 8.18 5.21
N LYS A 87 -5.77 9.48 4.86
CA LYS A 87 -4.98 10.49 5.58
C LYS A 87 -5.95 11.43 6.30
N ALA A 88 -5.55 12.02 7.43
CA ALA A 88 -6.36 13.02 8.12
C ALA A 88 -6.72 14.17 7.16
N GLY A 89 -8.02 14.44 6.98
CA GLY A 89 -8.53 15.44 6.03
C GLY A 89 -8.39 15.06 4.53
N GLY A 90 -7.94 13.84 4.23
CA GLY A 90 -7.74 13.34 2.87
C GLY A 90 -8.85 12.41 2.39
N LYS A 91 -8.80 12.04 1.10
CA LYS A 91 -9.70 11.04 0.53
C LYS A 91 -9.38 9.65 1.10
N LYS A 92 -10.43 8.92 1.48
CA LYS A 92 -10.37 7.51 1.86
C LYS A 92 -10.36 6.66 0.59
N VAL A 93 -9.36 5.81 0.45
CA VAL A 93 -9.29 4.77 -0.59
C VAL A 93 -9.69 3.46 0.04
N MET A 94 -10.58 2.73 -0.62
CA MET A 94 -11.16 1.49 -0.11
C MET A 94 -11.18 0.45 -1.21
N SER A 95 -10.88 -0.79 -0.84
CA SER A 95 -10.99 -1.93 -1.75
C SER A 95 -11.49 -3.16 -1.01
N TYR A 96 -12.07 -4.06 -1.79
CA TYR A 96 -12.61 -5.33 -1.32
C TYR A 96 -11.83 -6.46 -1.95
N GLY A 97 -11.72 -7.58 -1.23
CA GLY A 97 -11.03 -8.77 -1.70
C GLY A 97 -11.57 -10.04 -1.05
N PRO A 98 -11.26 -11.22 -1.62
CA PRO A 98 -11.66 -12.51 -1.07
C PRO A 98 -10.94 -12.86 0.24
N THR A 99 -9.78 -12.25 0.48
CA THR A 99 -9.02 -12.37 1.73
C THR A 99 -8.58 -10.99 2.20
N LEU A 100 -8.25 -10.87 3.50
CA LEU A 100 -7.70 -9.65 4.08
C LEU A 100 -6.45 -9.18 3.34
N ALA A 101 -5.50 -10.08 3.10
CA ALA A 101 -4.26 -9.81 2.39
C ALA A 101 -4.52 -9.25 0.98
N HIS A 102 -5.46 -9.85 0.25
CA HIS A 102 -5.83 -9.42 -1.09
C HIS A 102 -6.47 -8.02 -1.08
N ALA A 103 -7.39 -7.76 -0.14
CA ALA A 103 -8.02 -6.46 0.02
C ALA A 103 -7.00 -5.36 0.34
N ILE A 104 -6.01 -5.64 1.21
CA ILE A 104 -4.90 -4.73 1.54
C ILE A 104 -4.09 -4.40 0.29
N CYS A 105 -3.67 -5.39 -0.49
CA CYS A 105 -2.89 -5.18 -1.71
C CYS A 105 -3.63 -4.32 -2.74
N LEU A 106 -4.92 -4.57 -2.96
CA LEU A 106 -5.73 -3.77 -3.89
C LEU A 106 -5.93 -2.33 -3.41
N ALA A 107 -6.21 -2.15 -2.10
CA ALA A 107 -6.37 -0.82 -1.52
C ALA A 107 -5.05 -0.02 -1.60
N ALA A 108 -3.92 -0.68 -1.34
CA ALA A 108 -2.59 -0.10 -1.44
C ALA A 108 -2.28 0.37 -2.87
N LEU A 109 -2.52 -0.46 -3.88
CA LEU A 109 -2.31 -0.07 -5.28
C LEU A 109 -3.26 1.06 -5.72
N SER A 110 -4.49 1.07 -5.20
CA SER A 110 -5.48 2.11 -5.51
C SER A 110 -5.07 3.49 -5.00
N LEU A 111 -4.26 3.57 -3.93
CA LEU A 111 -3.68 4.84 -3.48
C LEU A 111 -2.81 5.50 -4.54
N LEU A 112 -2.16 4.72 -5.40
CA LEU A 112 -1.30 5.26 -6.47
C LEU A 112 -2.11 5.86 -7.62
N ASN A 113 -3.34 5.36 -7.84
CA ASN A 113 -4.24 5.86 -8.88
C ASN A 113 -5.02 7.10 -8.44
N VAL A 114 -5.08 7.36 -7.13
CA VAL A 114 -5.42 8.69 -6.62
C VAL A 114 -4.17 9.55 -6.80
N ALA A 115 -3.92 9.95 -8.04
CA ALA A 115 -2.85 10.88 -8.36
C ALA A 115 -2.86 12.02 -7.33
N PRO A 116 -1.68 12.45 -6.85
CA PRO A 116 -1.62 13.67 -6.07
C PRO A 116 -2.14 14.76 -7.00
N ASN A 117 -3.34 15.29 -6.73
CA ASN A 117 -3.52 16.70 -6.99
C ASN A 117 -2.46 17.37 -6.11
N GLU A 118 -1.34 17.72 -6.74
CA GLU A 118 -0.34 18.59 -6.15
C GLU A 118 -1.09 19.69 -5.39
N PRO A 119 -0.78 19.95 -4.11
CA PRO A 119 -1.13 21.26 -3.57
C PRO A 119 -0.38 22.25 -4.47
N THR A 120 -1.11 22.93 -5.35
CA THR A 120 -0.56 24.05 -6.10
C THR A 120 0.08 24.98 -5.07
N PRO A 121 1.35 25.37 -5.27
CA PRO A 121 2.06 26.20 -4.30
C PRO A 121 1.24 27.45 -4.00
N LYS A 122 1.14 27.74 -2.70
CA LYS A 122 0.41 28.85 -2.07
C LYS A 122 0.27 30.04 -3.00
N LYS A 123 -0.97 30.49 -3.26
CA LYS A 123 -1.21 31.89 -3.62
C LYS A 123 -0.48 32.72 -2.56
N ARG A 124 0.47 33.54 -3.03
CA ARG A 124 1.19 34.56 -2.26
C ARG A 124 0.22 35.27 -1.31
N CYS A 125 0.72 35.59 -0.13
CA CYS A 125 0.11 36.46 0.86
C CYS A 125 -0.71 37.56 0.19
N ARG A 126 -2.03 37.54 0.36
CA ARG A 126 -2.75 38.81 0.44
C ARG A 126 -2.57 39.29 1.87
N VAL A 127 -1.68 40.25 2.02
CA VAL A 127 -1.76 41.21 3.12
C VAL A 127 -2.93 42.11 2.73
N ASP A 128 -4.14 41.71 3.11
CA ASP A 128 -5.28 42.61 3.02
C ASP A 128 -5.12 43.64 4.16
N ASN A 129 -5.20 44.90 3.76
CA ASN A 129 -4.97 46.14 4.48
C ASN A 129 -5.23 46.14 5.99
N PHE A 130 -4.26 46.71 6.70
CA PHE A 130 -4.43 47.43 7.98
C PHE A 130 -5.60 48.42 7.91
N PRO A 131 -6.51 48.40 8.90
CA PRO A 131 -6.90 49.60 9.62
C PRO A 131 -6.20 49.69 10.97
#